data_AF-A0A8T5QD33-F1
#
_entry.id   AF-A0A8T5QD33-F1
#
_cell.length_a   1.000
_cell.length_b   1.000
_cell.length_c   1.000
_cell.angle_alpha   90.00
_cell.angle_beta   90.00
_cell.angle_gamma   90.00
#
_symmetry.space_group_name_H-M   'P 1'
#
loop_
_entity.id
_entity.type
_entity.pdbx_description
1 polymer ?
#
loop_
_entity_poly.entity_id
_entity_poly.type
_entity_poly.pdbx_seq_one_letter_code
_entity_poly.pdbx_strand_id
1 'polypeptide(L)'
;MAINEWKIWKKLGIVKEKKEYVNIDKAMEIILDFLNEVKPAADELAKLYNQFNALRKMELKLKKGKAGAHAMKDNMQKQIKKYDQVIKAYEMLELDTDVNGERVKKIADKLTETARKLKVNKDLLDKVTRSDHWTFDW
;
A
#
# COMPACT_ATOMS: atom_id res chain seq x y z
N MET A 1 -35.80 12.47 4.25
CA MET A 1 -35.56 11.07 3.85
C MET A 1 -34.69 11.02 2.59
N ALA A 2 -33.38 11.30 2.68
CA ALA A 2 -32.50 11.34 1.49
C ALA A 2 -31.26 10.43 1.61
N ILE A 3 -31.01 9.86 2.80
CA ILE A 3 -29.77 9.14 3.12
C ILE A 3 -29.76 7.71 2.53
N ASN A 4 -30.93 7.12 2.30
CA ASN A 4 -31.02 5.73 1.83
C ASN A 4 -30.88 5.60 0.30
N GLU A 5 -31.27 6.63 -0.45
CA GLU A 5 -31.11 6.64 -1.90
C GLU A 5 -29.62 6.63 -2.24
N TRP A 6 -28.81 7.54 -1.69
CA TRP A 6 -27.38 7.61 -2.02
C TRP A 6 -26.65 6.24 -1.93
N LYS A 7 -26.96 5.41 -0.92
CA LYS A 7 -26.39 4.06 -0.79
C LYS A 7 -26.82 3.12 -1.92
N ILE A 8 -28.07 3.20 -2.36
CA ILE A 8 -28.60 2.40 -3.49
C ILE A 8 -27.92 2.85 -4.80
N TRP A 9 -27.76 4.15 -5.03
CA TRP A 9 -27.11 4.68 -6.23
C TRP A 9 -25.61 4.35 -6.29
N LYS A 10 -24.92 4.27 -5.14
CA LYS A 10 -23.57 3.71 -5.04
C LYS A 10 -23.55 2.22 -5.40
N LYS A 11 -24.48 1.42 -4.86
CA LYS A 11 -24.55 -0.03 -5.10
C LYS A 11 -24.87 -0.37 -6.56
N LEU A 12 -25.66 0.48 -7.24
CA LEU A 12 -25.98 0.38 -8.67
C LEU A 12 -24.85 0.90 -9.59
N GLY A 13 -23.74 1.41 -9.04
CA GLY A 13 -22.61 1.89 -9.82
C GLY A 13 -22.86 3.20 -10.58
N ILE A 14 -23.98 3.88 -10.31
CA ILE A 14 -24.37 5.13 -10.96
C ILE A 14 -23.51 6.29 -10.44
N VAL A 15 -23.21 6.28 -9.15
CA VAL A 15 -22.26 7.20 -8.52
C VAL A 15 -20.92 6.50 -8.39
N LYS A 16 -19.98 6.80 -9.31
CA LYS A 16 -18.58 6.41 -9.14
C LYS A 16 -17.97 7.29 -8.07
N GLU A 17 -17.63 6.73 -6.91
CA GLU A 17 -16.77 7.42 -5.95
C GLU A 17 -15.50 7.85 -6.66
N LYS A 18 -15.18 9.15 -6.58
CA LYS A 18 -13.86 9.63 -6.97
C LYS A 18 -12.87 8.92 -6.05
N LYS A 19 -12.14 7.93 -6.59
CA LYS A 19 -10.99 7.38 -5.90
C LYS A 19 -10.05 8.54 -5.61
N GLU A 20 -9.85 8.85 -4.33
CA GLU A 20 -8.85 9.84 -3.94
C GLU A 20 -7.51 9.46 -4.56
N TYR A 21 -6.84 10.45 -5.14
CA TYR A 21 -5.49 10.25 -5.62
C TYR A 21 -4.58 10.08 -4.41
N VAL A 22 -4.13 8.84 -4.17
CA VAL A 22 -3.15 8.54 -3.13
C VAL A 22 -1.77 8.87 -3.66
N ASN A 23 -1.16 9.92 -3.11
CA ASN A 23 0.26 10.17 -3.29
C ASN A 23 1.05 9.26 -2.33
N ILE A 24 1.52 8.12 -2.86
CA ILE A 24 2.29 7.12 -2.09
C ILE A 24 3.51 7.76 -1.42
N ASP A 25 4.22 8.61 -2.15
CA ASP A 25 5.50 9.14 -1.67
C ASP A 25 5.26 10.08 -0.47
N LYS A 26 4.21 10.92 -0.53
CA LYS A 26 3.77 11.74 0.60
C LYS A 26 3.23 10.91 1.77
N ALA A 27 2.48 9.84 1.49
CA ALA A 27 1.95 8.97 2.54
C ALA A 27 3.08 8.28 3.31
N MET A 28 4.12 7.82 2.60
CA MET A 28 5.31 7.24 3.21
C MET A 28 6.12 8.23 4.03
N GLU A 29 6.28 9.47 3.54
CA GLU A 29 6.98 10.54 4.27
C GLU A 29 6.32 10.77 5.64
N ILE A 30 4.99 10.96 5.66
CA ILE A 30 4.24 11.14 6.91
C ILE A 30 4.38 9.94 7.85
N ILE A 31 4.34 8.71 7.32
CA ILE A 31 4.52 7.52 8.16
C ILE A 31 5.94 7.48 8.73
N LEU A 32 6.97 7.76 7.93
CA LEU A 32 8.35 7.78 8.39
C LEU A 32 8.59 8.86 9.44
N ASP A 33 8.03 10.05 9.26
CA ASP A 33 8.13 11.15 10.22
C ASP A 33 7.51 10.73 11.56
N PHE A 34 6.31 10.16 11.54
CA PHE A 34 5.66 9.60 12.73
C PHE A 34 6.53 8.52 13.39
N LEU A 35 7.09 7.60 12.62
CA LEU A 35 7.93 6.53 13.16
C LEU A 35 9.24 7.04 13.75
N ASN A 36 9.80 8.13 13.24
CA ASN A 36 10.98 8.75 13.84
C ASN A 36 10.65 9.45 15.17
N GLU A 37 9.41 9.89 15.36
CA GLU A 37 8.95 10.52 16.60
C GLU A 37 8.57 9.49 17.68
N VAL A 38 8.15 8.30 17.30
CA VAL A 38 7.74 7.25 18.24
C VAL A 38 8.90 6.30 18.53
N LYS A 39 9.11 6.02 19.83
CA LYS A 39 9.98 5.04 20.52
C LYS A 39 10.69 3.93 19.70
N PRO A 40 11.75 3.28 20.25
CA PRO A 40 12.64 2.32 19.55
C PRO A 40 11.97 1.19 18.74
N ALA A 41 10.76 0.75 19.08
CA ALA A 41 10.00 -0.24 18.29
C ALA A 41 9.70 0.23 16.86
N ALA A 42 9.68 1.54 16.61
CA ALA A 42 9.49 2.12 15.29
C ALA A 42 10.76 2.06 14.41
N ASP A 43 11.95 1.83 14.97
CA ASP A 43 13.21 1.79 14.22
C ASP A 43 13.22 0.67 13.17
N GLU A 44 12.69 -0.50 13.54
CA GLU A 44 12.57 -1.63 12.61
C GLU A 44 11.59 -1.32 11.47
N LEU A 45 10.45 -0.74 11.81
CA LEU A 45 9.45 -0.36 10.83
C LEU A 45 9.99 0.75 9.90
N ALA A 46 10.70 1.74 10.43
CA ALA A 46 11.37 2.78 9.65
C ALA A 46 12.42 2.19 8.69
N LYS A 47 13.20 1.19 9.13
CA LYS A 47 14.12 0.44 8.25
C LYS A 47 13.38 -0.26 7.12
N LEU A 48 12.25 -0.93 7.40
CA LEU A 48 11.44 -1.60 6.39
C LEU A 48 10.84 -0.59 5.38
N TYR A 49 10.34 0.55 5.86
CA TYR A 49 9.86 1.63 4.99
C TYR A 49 10.96 2.22 4.11
N ASN A 50 12.17 2.40 4.63
CA ASN A 50 13.31 2.87 3.84
C ASN A 50 13.70 1.89 2.73
N GLN A 51 13.68 0.59 3.03
CA GLN A 51 13.91 -0.46 2.03
C GLN A 51 12.81 -0.47 0.96
N PHE A 52 11.54 -0.30 1.36
CA PHE A 52 10.43 -0.14 0.43
C PHE A 52 10.59 1.11 -0.45
N ASN A 53 11.01 2.24 0.15
CA ASN A 53 11.27 3.49 -0.57
C ASN A 53 12.37 3.33 -1.63
N ALA A 54 13.43 2.59 -1.33
CA ALA A 54 14.47 2.29 -2.31
C ALA A 54 13.90 1.55 -3.55
N LEU A 55 13.02 0.57 -3.33
CA LEU A 55 12.34 -0.17 -4.43
C LEU A 55 11.37 0.71 -5.22
N ARG A 56 10.74 1.69 -4.57
CA ARG A 56 9.89 2.71 -5.21
C ARG A 56 10.71 3.65 -6.08
N LYS A 57 11.83 4.17 -5.56
CA LYS A 57 12.78 4.98 -6.35
C LYS A 57 13.33 4.18 -7.54
N MET A 58 13.60 2.89 -7.36
CA MET A 58 13.98 2.00 -8.46
C MET A 58 12.88 1.88 -9.51
N GLU A 59 11.61 1.74 -9.11
CA GLU A 59 10.47 1.74 -10.03
C GLU A 59 10.41 3.01 -10.87
N LEU A 60 10.60 4.18 -10.24
CA LEU A 60 10.62 5.47 -10.94
C LEU A 60 11.75 5.54 -11.96
N LYS A 61 12.94 5.03 -11.61
CA LYS A 61 14.08 4.92 -12.54
C LYS A 61 13.77 3.99 -13.70
N LEU A 62 13.19 2.82 -13.44
CA LEU A 62 12.79 1.84 -14.46
C LEU A 62 11.75 2.44 -15.42
N LYS A 63 10.76 3.17 -14.91
CA LYS A 63 9.77 3.89 -15.74
C LYS A 63 10.42 4.95 -16.62
N LYS A 64 11.29 5.80 -16.05
CA LYS A 64 12.01 6.84 -16.80
C LYS A 64 12.91 6.25 -17.88
N GLY A 65 13.60 5.15 -17.57
CA GLY A 65 14.45 4.42 -18.50
C GLY A 65 13.71 3.51 -19.49
N LYS A 66 12.36 3.53 -19.50
CA LYS A 66 11.51 2.64 -20.34
C LYS A 66 11.91 1.16 -20.24
N ALA A 67 12.24 0.71 -19.03
CA ALA A 67 12.67 -0.66 -18.79
C ALA A 67 11.59 -1.67 -19.23
N GLY A 68 12.05 -2.86 -19.64
CA GLY A 68 11.16 -3.92 -20.08
C GLY A 68 10.19 -4.40 -18.99
N ALA A 69 9.08 -5.01 -19.43
CA ALA A 69 8.02 -5.50 -18.55
C ALA A 69 8.52 -6.48 -17.47
N HIS A 70 9.55 -7.27 -17.76
CA HIS A 70 10.15 -8.21 -16.81
C HIS A 70 10.76 -7.47 -15.61
N ALA A 71 11.63 -6.47 -15.84
CA ALA A 71 12.24 -5.69 -14.77
C ALA A 71 11.19 -4.95 -13.91
N MET A 72 10.12 -4.45 -14.53
CA MET A 72 9.00 -3.83 -13.83
C MET A 72 8.26 -4.82 -12.94
N LYS A 73 7.98 -6.04 -13.43
CA LYS A 73 7.33 -7.10 -12.65
C LYS A 73 8.19 -7.55 -11.48
N ASP A 74 9.48 -7.78 -11.68
CA ASP A 74 10.40 -8.22 -10.65
C ASP A 74 10.53 -7.18 -9.53
N ASN A 75 10.64 -5.90 -9.89
CA ASN A 75 10.66 -4.83 -8.91
C ASN A 75 9.34 -4.77 -8.11
N MET A 76 8.20 -4.93 -8.79
CA MET A 76 6.90 -4.95 -8.13
C MET A 76 6.73 -6.14 -7.17
N GLN A 77 7.23 -7.33 -7.52
CA GLN A 77 7.24 -8.47 -6.60
C GLN A 77 8.07 -8.19 -5.34
N LYS A 78 9.24 -7.57 -5.51
CA LYS A 78 10.07 -7.15 -4.37
C LYS A 78 9.35 -6.14 -3.50
N GLN A 79 8.65 -5.17 -4.09
CA GLN A 79 7.84 -4.20 -3.37
C GLN A 79 6.74 -4.88 -2.56
N ILE A 80 5.96 -5.79 -3.16
CA ILE A 80 4.90 -6.54 -2.45
C ILE A 80 5.48 -7.29 -1.25
N LYS A 81 6.56 -8.06 -1.44
CA LYS A 81 7.19 -8.84 -0.36
C LYS A 81 7.71 -7.94 0.76
N LYS A 82 8.29 -6.78 0.42
CA LYS A 82 8.79 -5.85 1.42
C LYS A 82 7.64 -5.17 2.17
N TYR A 83 6.58 -4.82 1.46
CA TYR A 83 5.42 -4.17 2.05
C TYR A 83 4.59 -5.13 2.92
N ASP A 84 4.58 -6.43 2.61
CA ASP A 84 4.03 -7.47 3.51
C ASP A 84 4.71 -7.45 4.89
N GLN A 85 6.03 -7.26 4.91
CA GLN A 85 6.79 -7.14 6.17
C GLN A 85 6.44 -5.85 6.90
N VAL A 86 6.25 -4.75 6.16
CA VAL A 86 5.81 -3.46 6.72
C VAL A 86 4.46 -3.61 7.41
N ILE A 87 3.47 -4.21 6.74
CA ILE A 87 2.11 -4.38 7.29
C ILE A 87 2.16 -5.22 8.58
N LYS A 88 2.88 -6.33 8.59
CA LYS A 88 2.99 -7.19 9.79
C LYS A 88 3.70 -6.50 10.95
N ALA A 89 4.77 -5.76 10.68
CA ALA A 89 5.44 -4.99 11.71
C ALA A 89 4.56 -3.83 12.21
N TYR A 90 3.73 -3.26 11.33
CA TYR A 90 2.78 -2.22 11.68
C TYR A 90 1.63 -2.73 12.55
N GLU A 91 1.09 -3.91 12.26
CA GLU A 91 0.08 -4.58 13.09
C GLU A 91 0.57 -4.85 14.52
N MET A 92 1.86 -5.13 14.71
CA MET A 92 2.46 -5.32 16.03
C MET A 92 2.68 -4.03 16.81
N LEU A 93 2.51 -2.85 16.20
CA LEU A 93 2.59 -1.58 16.92
C LEU A 93 1.25 -1.30 17.62
N GLU A 94 1.21 -1.46 18.95
CA GLU A 94 0.09 -1.12 19.84
C GLU A 94 -0.22 0.40 19.93
N LEU A 95 0.13 1.19 18.91
CA LEU A 95 -0.13 2.63 18.89
C LEU A 95 -1.52 2.91 18.32
N ASP A 96 -2.11 4.03 18.75
CA ASP A 96 -3.36 4.59 18.23
C ASP A 96 -3.14 4.99 16.75
N THR A 97 -3.35 4.01 15.87
CA THR A 97 -2.80 3.99 14.52
C THR A 97 -3.83 4.28 13.44
N ASP A 98 -5.05 4.69 13.79
CA ASP A 98 -6.17 4.83 12.83
C ASP A 98 -5.80 5.63 11.57
N VAL A 99 -5.16 6.80 11.73
CA VAL A 99 -4.82 7.67 10.60
C VAL A 99 -3.66 7.12 9.78
N ASN A 100 -2.66 6.52 10.42
CA ASN A 100 -1.49 5.97 9.73
C ASN A 100 -1.80 4.58 9.13
N GLY A 101 -2.67 3.80 9.74
CA GLY A 101 -3.16 2.51 9.26
C GLY A 101 -3.97 2.69 7.97
N GLU A 102 -4.81 3.72 7.91
CA GLU A 102 -5.49 4.12 6.68
C GLU A 102 -4.49 4.46 5.55
N ARG A 103 -3.35 5.10 5.86
CA ARG A 103 -2.27 5.34 4.88
C ARG A 103 -1.60 4.04 4.46
N VAL A 104 -1.29 3.15 5.41
CA VAL A 104 -0.69 1.84 5.11
C VAL A 104 -1.59 1.04 4.17
N LYS A 105 -2.90 1.05 4.44
CA LYS A 105 -3.95 0.42 3.61
C LYS A 105 -4.03 1.02 2.21
N LYS A 106 -4.08 2.34 2.09
CA LYS A 106 -4.08 3.04 0.80
C LYS A 106 -2.86 2.70 -0.06
N ILE A 107 -1.68 2.51 0.55
CA ILE A 107 -0.48 2.06 -0.18
C ILE A 107 -0.60 0.58 -0.60
N ALA A 108 -1.10 -0.31 0.28
CA ALA A 108 -1.33 -1.73 -0.02
C ALA A 108 -2.29 -1.92 -1.21
N ASP A 109 -3.39 -1.15 -1.22
CA ASP A 109 -4.37 -1.14 -2.31
C ASP A 109 -3.71 -0.69 -3.63
N LYS A 110 -2.89 0.36 -3.56
CA LYS A 110 -2.23 0.89 -4.75
C LYS A 110 -1.19 -0.07 -5.32
N LEU A 111 -0.44 -0.76 -4.46
CA LEU A 111 0.49 -1.81 -4.84
C LEU A 111 -0.25 -2.94 -5.55
N THR A 112 -1.35 -3.42 -4.97
CA THR A 112 -2.18 -4.47 -5.55
C THR A 112 -2.74 -4.06 -6.91
N GLU A 113 -3.28 -2.85 -7.02
CA GLU A 113 -3.80 -2.31 -8.28
C GLU A 113 -2.72 -2.27 -9.37
N THR A 114 -1.52 -1.78 -9.01
CA THR A 114 -0.39 -1.63 -9.94
C THR A 114 0.13 -3.00 -10.36
N ALA A 115 0.24 -3.93 -9.42
CA ALA A 115 0.69 -5.29 -9.68
C ALA A 115 -0.29 -6.09 -10.57
N ARG A 116 -1.61 -5.90 -10.38
CA ARG A 116 -2.64 -6.44 -11.30
C ARG A 116 -2.47 -5.89 -12.71
N LYS A 117 -2.29 -4.57 -12.86
CA LYS A 117 -2.04 -3.92 -14.16
C LYS A 117 -0.79 -4.45 -14.85
N LEU A 118 0.27 -4.68 -14.06
CA LEU A 118 1.53 -5.24 -14.56
C LEU A 118 1.48 -6.76 -14.80
N LYS A 119 0.37 -7.45 -14.47
CA LYS A 119 0.26 -8.91 -14.54
C LYS A 119 1.41 -9.60 -13.78
N VAL A 120 1.65 -9.12 -12.56
CA VAL A 120 2.56 -9.77 -11.59
C VAL A 120 1.99 -11.14 -11.23
N ASN A 121 2.87 -12.08 -10.85
CA ASN A 121 2.55 -13.45 -10.47
C ASN A 121 1.21 -13.54 -9.71
N LYS A 122 0.28 -14.34 -10.28
CA LYS A 122 -1.10 -14.45 -9.81
C LYS A 122 -1.17 -15.03 -8.40
N ASP A 123 -0.39 -16.07 -8.10
CA ASP A 123 -0.40 -16.74 -6.81
C ASP A 123 0.04 -15.80 -5.68
N LEU A 124 1.04 -14.96 -5.94
CA LEU A 124 1.47 -13.92 -5.00
C LEU A 124 0.35 -12.91 -4.75
N LEU A 125 -0.33 -12.46 -5.81
CA LEU A 125 -1.45 -11.52 -5.70
C LEU A 125 -2.63 -12.11 -4.94
N ASP A 126 -2.99 -13.36 -5.23
CA ASP A 126 -4.07 -14.07 -4.55
C ASP A 126 -3.73 -14.29 -3.07
N LYS A 127 -2.47 -14.63 -2.76
CA LYS A 127 -2.00 -14.77 -1.37
C LYS A 127 -2.13 -13.47 -0.58
N VAL A 128 -1.65 -12.35 -1.12
CA VAL A 128 -1.69 -11.07 -0.39
C VAL A 128 -3.09 -10.50 -0.31
N THR A 129 -3.91 -10.63 -1.36
CA THR A 129 -5.28 -10.05 -1.35
C THR A 129 -6.29 -10.81 -0.48
N ARG A 130 -5.97 -12.02 -0.05
CA ARG A 130 -6.79 -12.84 0.85
C ARG A 130 -6.25 -12.88 2.28
N SER A 131 -5.13 -12.18 2.54
CA SER A 131 -4.53 -12.16 3.87
C SER A 131 -5.21 -11.13 4.75
N ASP A 132 -5.59 -11.51 5.97
CA ASP A 132 -6.27 -10.64 6.94
C ASP A 132 -5.49 -9.35 7.22
N HIS A 133 -4.16 -9.46 7.33
CA HIS A 133 -3.25 -8.32 7.46
C HIS A 133 -3.37 -7.30 6.32
N TRP A 134 -3.53 -7.76 5.08
CA TRP A 134 -3.64 -6.91 3.89
C TRP A 134 -5.04 -6.34 3.70
N THR A 135 -6.06 -7.00 4.23
CA THR A 135 -7.42 -6.47 4.30
C THR A 135 -7.62 -5.54 5.50
N PHE A 136 -6.67 -5.52 6.43
CA PHE A 136 -6.71 -4.77 7.70
C PHE A 136 -7.95 -5.19 8.52
N ASP A 137 -8.17 -6.51 8.61
CA ASP A 137 -9.28 -7.13 9.35
C ASP A 137 -8.76 -7.83 10.63
N TRP A 138 -7.91 -7.12 11.38
CA TRP A 138 -7.26 -7.55 12.62
C TRP A 138 -7.55 -6.56 13.76
#